data_AF-A0A9P7FTU3-F1
#
_entry.id   AF-A0A9P7FTU3-F1
#
_cell.length_a   1.000
_cell.length_b   1.000
_cell.length_c   1.000
_cell.angle_alpha   90.00
_cell.angle_beta   90.00
_cell.angle_gamma   90.00
#
_symmetry.space_group_name_H-M   'P 1'
#
loop_
_entity.id
_entity.type
_entity.pdbx_description
1 polymer ?
#
loop_
_entity_poly.entity_id
_entity_poly.type
_entity_poly.pdbx_seq_one_letter_code
_entity_poly.pdbx_strand_id
1 'polypeptide(L)'
;MAKFAGLRDPVTLDFENSTIAYCVDAFAISMGALMGTSPVTSFVESATGISEGGKTGLTAITTGLAFFVSVFFAPIFSSIPGWATGGALVIVGSLMIRNAREINWDYIGDAVPAFLTLVIIPLTYNIAYGVIAGIISYLLINGIALALRKASGGRVIPPNYYEDSEEWVVPPGSMVPAWVNILLRRKPTDQGEEEKPAEFEEKISAEGPSRLSEENPEKTRIINPN
;
A
#
# COMPACT_ATOMS: atom_id res chain seq x y z
N MET A 1 1.99 4.74 -4.92
CA MET A 1 3.13 5.44 -5.58
C MET A 1 4.23 4.49 -6.04
N ALA A 2 4.82 3.66 -5.17
CA ALA A 2 5.87 2.70 -5.56
C ALA A 2 5.45 1.77 -6.72
N LYS A 3 4.19 1.31 -6.74
CA LYS A 3 3.57 0.57 -7.85
C LYS A 3 3.69 1.29 -9.20
N PHE A 4 3.40 2.60 -9.24
CA PHE A 4 3.47 3.41 -10.46
C PHE A 4 4.90 3.74 -10.89
N ALA A 5 5.85 3.77 -9.95
CA ALA A 5 7.26 3.97 -10.26
C ALA A 5 7.93 2.71 -10.83
N GLY A 6 7.32 1.54 -10.65
CA GLY A 6 7.92 0.24 -10.96
C GLY A 6 8.96 -0.22 -9.94
N LEU A 7 8.90 0.31 -8.71
CA LEU A 7 9.85 0.03 -7.63
C LEU A 7 9.30 -0.92 -6.57
N ARG A 8 8.06 -1.40 -6.74
CA ARG A 8 7.42 -2.36 -5.83
C ARG A 8 7.83 -3.77 -6.22
N ASP A 9 8.36 -4.51 -5.26
CA ASP A 9 8.63 -5.93 -5.41
C ASP A 9 7.29 -6.70 -5.53
N PRO A 10 7.12 -7.56 -6.55
CA PRO A 10 5.89 -8.34 -6.73
C PRO A 10 5.62 -9.35 -5.62
N VAL A 11 6.63 -9.79 -4.86
CA VAL A 11 6.46 -10.84 -3.83
C VAL A 11 6.23 -10.22 -2.45
N THR A 12 7.08 -9.27 -2.05
CA THR A 12 7.00 -8.66 -0.71
C THR A 12 6.00 -7.50 -0.63
N LEU A 13 5.56 -6.99 -1.80
CA LEU A 13 4.76 -5.76 -1.95
C LEU A 13 5.40 -4.50 -1.35
N ASP A 14 6.68 -4.59 -0.94
CA ASP A 14 7.44 -3.48 -0.40
C ASP A 14 8.36 -2.85 -1.45
N PHE A 15 9.04 -1.77 -1.10
CA PHE A 15 10.02 -1.10 -1.94
C PHE A 15 11.27 -0.74 -1.14
N GLU A 16 12.40 -0.57 -1.83
CA GLU A 16 13.69 -0.27 -1.19
C GLU A 16 13.60 0.99 -0.31
N ASN A 17 14.10 0.89 0.93
CA ASN A 17 14.10 1.98 1.91
C ASN A 17 12.68 2.51 2.29
N SER A 18 11.65 1.67 2.23
CA SER A 18 10.27 2.01 2.62
C SER A 18 10.16 2.64 4.00
N THR A 19 10.93 2.15 4.97
CA THR A 19 10.98 2.70 6.34
C THR A 19 11.41 4.17 6.35
N ILE A 20 12.44 4.53 5.56
CA ILE A 20 12.90 5.92 5.47
C ILE A 20 11.82 6.78 4.82
N ALA A 21 11.13 6.28 3.79
CA ALA A 21 10.03 6.99 3.15
C ALA A 21 8.89 7.31 4.13
N TYR A 22 8.47 6.35 4.97
CA TYR A 22 7.45 6.58 6.00
C TYR A 22 7.92 7.53 7.11
N CYS A 23 9.20 7.45 7.51
CA CYS A 23 9.78 8.39 8.47
C CYS A 23 9.78 9.83 7.92
N VAL A 24 10.09 10.03 6.64
CA VAL A 24 10.07 11.34 5.99
C VAL A 24 8.64 11.88 5.89
N ASP A 25 7.65 11.05 5.58
CA ASP A 25 6.23 11.44 5.56
C ASP A 25 5.75 11.87 6.97
N ALA A 26 6.07 11.08 8.00
CA ALA A 26 5.77 11.43 9.39
C ALA A 26 6.44 12.74 9.84
N PHE A 27 7.69 12.96 9.42
CA PHE A 27 8.41 14.22 9.68
C PHE A 27 7.73 15.40 8.96
N ALA A 28 7.34 15.24 7.69
CA ALA A 28 6.66 16.28 6.92
C ALA A 28 5.31 16.66 7.54
N ILE A 29 4.51 15.68 7.97
CA ILE A 29 3.25 15.90 8.70
C ILE A 29 3.50 16.67 10.00
N SER A 30 4.50 16.26 10.78
CA SER A 30 4.84 16.89 12.06
C SER A 30 5.28 18.34 11.86
N MET A 31 6.10 18.61 10.85
CA MET A 31 6.54 19.96 10.52
C MET A 31 5.37 20.83 10.02
N GLY A 32 4.48 20.28 9.19
CA GLY A 32 3.26 20.97 8.75
C GLY A 32 2.36 21.37 9.91
N ALA A 33 2.14 20.44 10.85
CA ALA A 33 1.37 20.70 12.07
C ALA A 33 2.01 21.79 12.95
N LEU A 34 3.34 21.79 13.11
CA LEU A 34 4.07 22.83 13.85
C LEU A 34 3.94 24.21 13.19
N MET A 35 3.87 24.26 11.86
CA MET A 35 3.67 25.49 11.10
C MET A 35 2.20 25.92 11.01
N GLY A 36 1.27 25.18 11.64
CA GLY A 36 -0.16 25.47 11.65
C GLY A 36 -0.86 25.18 10.31
N THR A 37 -0.26 24.38 9.43
CA THR A 37 -0.86 23.98 8.16
C THR A 37 -1.57 22.63 8.28
N SER A 38 -2.37 22.28 7.26
CA SER A 38 -2.99 20.96 7.18
C SER A 38 -1.94 19.87 6.98
N PRO A 39 -2.17 18.62 7.43
CA PRO A 39 -1.26 17.50 7.22
C PRO A 39 -0.88 17.35 5.74
N VAL A 40 0.42 17.33 5.46
CA VAL A 40 0.94 17.09 4.11
C VAL A 40 1.05 15.59 3.91
N THR A 41 0.54 15.06 2.80
CA THR A 41 0.63 13.65 2.48
C THR A 41 0.85 13.44 0.99
N SER A 42 1.26 12.23 0.60
CA SER A 42 1.43 11.87 -0.81
C SER A 42 0.07 11.67 -1.50
N PHE A 43 -0.18 12.44 -2.56
CA PHE A 43 -1.43 12.43 -3.31
C PHE A 43 -1.38 11.42 -4.47
N VAL A 44 -2.47 10.68 -4.69
CA VAL A 44 -2.56 9.68 -5.78
C VAL A 44 -2.47 10.34 -7.16
N GLU A 45 -2.86 11.60 -7.28
CA GLU A 45 -2.76 12.42 -8.48
C GLU A 45 -1.30 12.58 -8.92
N SER A 46 -0.34 12.59 -8.00
CA SER A 46 1.08 12.69 -8.37
C SER A 46 1.60 11.41 -9.05
N ALA A 47 0.83 10.31 -9.06
CA ALA A 47 1.18 9.10 -9.77
C ALA A 47 1.21 9.31 -11.30
N THR A 48 0.41 10.23 -11.83
CA THR A 48 0.44 10.56 -13.27
C THR A 48 1.78 11.21 -13.63
N GLY A 49 2.29 12.12 -12.79
CA GLY A 49 3.61 12.73 -12.96
C GLY A 49 4.76 11.72 -12.89
N ILE A 50 4.63 10.67 -12.06
CA ILE A 50 5.59 9.56 -12.03
C ILE A 50 5.53 8.75 -13.33
N SER A 51 4.32 8.51 -13.85
CA SER A 51 4.08 7.77 -15.09
C SER A 51 4.63 8.51 -16.32
N GLU A 52 4.65 9.84 -16.29
CA GLU A 52 5.27 10.70 -17.31
C GLU A 52 6.81 10.81 -17.18
N GLY A 53 7.41 10.14 -16.18
CA GLY A 53 8.87 10.06 -16.00
C GLY A 53 9.43 10.83 -14.80
N GLY A 54 8.58 11.43 -13.97
CA GLY A 54 8.97 12.19 -12.78
C GLY A 54 9.42 11.34 -11.59
N LYS A 55 10.50 10.54 -11.76
CA LYS A 55 10.96 9.56 -10.76
C LYS A 55 12.06 10.05 -9.81
N THR A 56 12.67 11.21 -10.07
CA THR A 56 13.92 11.64 -9.42
C THR A 56 13.75 12.66 -8.28
N GLY A 57 12.52 12.87 -7.79
CA GLY A 57 12.22 13.86 -6.72
C GLY A 57 12.36 15.33 -7.14
N LEU A 58 13.11 15.64 -8.20
CA LEU A 58 13.27 16.98 -8.77
C LEU A 58 11.94 17.56 -9.25
N THR A 59 11.01 16.71 -9.69
CA THR A 59 9.64 17.09 -10.04
C THR A 59 8.87 17.61 -8.83
N ALA A 60 9.01 16.96 -7.67
CA ALA A 60 8.39 17.40 -6.43
C ALA A 60 8.98 18.73 -5.95
N ILE A 61 10.31 18.92 -6.04
CA ILE A 61 10.98 20.18 -5.67
C ILE A 61 10.54 21.32 -6.59
N THR A 62 10.54 21.09 -7.90
CA THR A 62 10.10 22.09 -8.88
C THR A 62 8.62 22.46 -8.68
N THR A 63 7.77 21.47 -8.40
CA THR A 63 6.35 21.69 -8.09
C THR A 63 6.18 22.51 -6.82
N GLY A 64 6.93 22.19 -5.75
CA GLY A 64 6.92 22.96 -4.50
C GLY A 64 7.38 24.40 -4.69
N LEU A 65 8.41 24.65 -5.50
CA LEU A 65 8.88 25.99 -5.83
C LEU A 65 7.84 26.77 -6.66
N ALA A 66 7.20 26.12 -7.63
CA ALA A 66 6.11 26.72 -8.40
C ALA A 66 4.92 27.08 -7.51
N PHE A 67 4.55 26.22 -6.55
CA PHE A 67 3.52 26.54 -5.55
C PHE A 67 3.95 27.69 -4.62
N PHE A 68 5.22 27.77 -4.22
CA PHE A 68 5.74 28.90 -3.46
C PHE A 68 5.61 30.22 -4.23
N VAL A 69 5.95 30.22 -5.52
CA VAL A 69 5.74 31.39 -6.40
C VAL A 69 4.24 31.71 -6.55
N SER A 70 3.38 30.69 -6.59
CA SER A 70 1.93 30.86 -6.71
C SER A 70 1.30 31.63 -5.54
N VAL A 71 1.93 31.65 -4.36
CA VAL A 71 1.44 32.40 -3.19
C VAL A 71 1.37 33.90 -3.49
N PHE A 72 2.28 34.46 -4.29
CA PHE A 72 2.23 35.86 -4.72
C PHE A 72 1.04 36.16 -5.64
N PHE A 73 0.51 35.13 -6.32
CA PHE A 73 -0.69 35.19 -7.16
C PHE A 73 -1.97 34.83 -6.41
N ALA A 74 -1.90 34.53 -5.09
CA ALA A 74 -3.07 34.22 -4.27
C ALA A 74 -4.23 35.24 -4.38
N PRO A 75 -3.98 36.57 -4.49
CA PRO A 75 -5.07 37.55 -4.65
C PRO A 75 -5.88 37.34 -5.96
N ILE A 76 -5.23 36.86 -7.02
CA ILE A 76 -5.89 36.57 -8.30
C ILE A 76 -6.78 35.33 -8.15
N PHE A 77 -6.28 34.28 -7.48
CA PHE A 77 -7.06 33.06 -7.24
C PHE A 77 -8.27 33.28 -6.32
N SER A 78 -8.18 34.22 -5.37
CA SER A 78 -9.31 34.62 -4.52
C SER A 78 -10.48 35.24 -5.30
N SER A 79 -10.24 35.72 -6.53
CA SER A 79 -11.29 36.28 -7.39
C SER A 79 -12.09 35.19 -8.13
N ILE A 80 -11.70 33.91 -8.02
CA ILE A 80 -12.41 32.81 -8.66
C ILE A 80 -13.68 32.49 -7.86
N PRO A 81 -14.87 32.50 -8.49
CA PRO A 81 -16.11 32.23 -7.78
C PRO A 81 -16.20 30.78 -7.29
N GLY A 82 -16.73 30.58 -6.09
CA GLY A 82 -16.79 29.25 -5.44
C GLY A 82 -17.65 28.20 -6.17
N TRP A 83 -18.54 28.61 -7.08
CA TRP A 83 -19.28 27.65 -7.91
C TRP A 83 -18.41 27.00 -9.00
N ALA A 84 -17.28 27.62 -9.37
CA ALA A 84 -16.36 27.07 -10.36
C ALA A 84 -15.55 25.88 -9.82
N THR A 85 -15.25 25.86 -8.51
CA THR A 85 -14.46 24.79 -7.88
C THR A 85 -15.26 23.51 -7.66
N GLY A 86 -16.59 23.61 -7.53
CA GLY A 86 -17.46 22.45 -7.30
C GLY A 86 -17.36 21.40 -8.41
N GLY A 87 -17.42 21.83 -9.68
CA GLY A 87 -17.30 20.91 -10.82
C GLY A 87 -15.95 20.17 -10.85
N ALA A 88 -14.86 20.87 -10.52
CA ALA A 88 -13.54 20.28 -10.41
C ALA A 88 -13.49 19.20 -9.31
N LEU A 89 -14.08 19.46 -8.13
CA LEU A 89 -14.13 18.50 -7.03
C LEU A 89 -14.92 17.23 -7.38
N VAL A 90 -16.02 17.35 -8.15
CA VAL A 90 -16.78 16.19 -8.62
C VAL A 90 -15.93 15.30 -9.55
N ILE A 91 -15.20 15.91 -10.48
CA ILE A 91 -14.32 15.17 -11.40
C ILE A 91 -13.20 14.49 -10.61
N VAL A 92 -12.53 15.20 -9.70
CA VAL A 92 -11.48 14.61 -8.85
C VAL A 92 -12.02 13.45 -8.03
N GLY A 93 -13.18 13.59 -7.39
CA GLY A 93 -13.83 12.49 -6.67
C GLY A 93 -14.12 11.27 -7.55
N SER A 94 -14.58 11.50 -8.80
CA SER A 94 -14.82 10.42 -9.76
C SER A 94 -13.54 9.72 -10.24
N LEU A 95 -12.39 10.40 -10.19
CA LEU A 95 -11.10 9.80 -10.50
C LEU A 95 -10.57 8.99 -9.31
N MET A 96 -10.76 9.48 -8.08
CA MET A 96 -10.30 8.80 -6.86
C MET A 96 -11.06 7.50 -6.59
N ILE A 97 -12.35 7.41 -6.91
CA ILE A 97 -13.14 6.17 -6.71
C ILE A 97 -12.65 5.00 -7.55
N ARG A 98 -11.84 5.24 -8.60
CA ARG A 98 -11.25 4.17 -9.42
C ARG A 98 -10.41 3.20 -8.59
N ASN A 99 -9.76 3.68 -7.52
CA ASN A 99 -8.97 2.85 -6.61
C ASN A 99 -9.82 1.82 -5.86
N ALA A 100 -11.13 2.05 -5.71
CA ALA A 100 -12.03 1.07 -5.09
C ALA A 100 -12.14 -0.23 -5.91
N ARG A 101 -11.72 -0.23 -7.18
CA ARG A 101 -11.65 -1.45 -8.00
C ARG A 101 -10.43 -2.33 -7.69
N GLU A 102 -9.40 -1.78 -7.05
CA GLU A 102 -8.21 -2.54 -6.66
C GLU A 102 -8.42 -3.31 -5.35
N ILE A 103 -9.54 -3.12 -4.67
CA ILE A 103 -9.90 -3.85 -3.45
C ILE A 103 -10.26 -5.29 -3.84
N ASN A 104 -9.80 -6.26 -3.05
CA ASN A 104 -10.23 -7.65 -3.21
C ASN A 104 -11.70 -7.80 -2.77
N TRP A 105 -12.60 -7.87 -3.75
CA TRP A 105 -14.03 -8.05 -3.52
C TRP A 105 -14.46 -9.52 -3.38
N ASP A 106 -13.59 -10.44 -3.77
CA ASP A 106 -13.86 -11.88 -3.74
C ASP A 106 -13.70 -12.43 -2.30
N TYR A 107 -12.80 -11.84 -1.52
CA TYR A 107 -12.64 -12.17 -0.11
C TYR A 107 -13.56 -11.33 0.80
N ILE A 108 -14.53 -11.99 1.45
CA ILE A 108 -15.51 -11.33 2.34
C ILE A 108 -14.87 -10.60 3.53
N GLY A 109 -13.69 -11.05 3.97
CA GLY A 109 -12.95 -10.43 5.06
C GLY A 109 -12.43 -9.03 4.75
N ASP A 110 -12.26 -8.70 3.46
CA ASP A 110 -11.78 -7.39 3.00
C ASP A 110 -12.90 -6.58 2.35
N ALA A 111 -13.78 -7.26 1.60
CA ALA A 111 -14.92 -6.66 0.94
C ALA A 111 -15.91 -5.99 1.92
N VAL A 112 -16.23 -6.64 3.03
CA VAL A 112 -17.20 -6.12 4.02
C VAL A 112 -16.66 -4.86 4.73
N PRO A 113 -15.43 -4.85 5.29
CA PRO A 113 -14.84 -3.64 5.86
C PRO A 113 -14.72 -2.49 4.86
N ALA A 114 -14.32 -2.77 3.61
CA ALA A 114 -14.22 -1.77 2.56
C ALA A 114 -15.58 -1.14 2.21
N PHE A 115 -16.61 -1.97 2.03
CA PHE A 115 -17.97 -1.52 1.78
C PHE A 115 -18.51 -0.66 2.92
N LEU A 116 -18.31 -1.10 4.17
CA LEU A 116 -18.77 -0.35 5.34
C LEU A 116 -18.09 1.03 5.42
N THR A 117 -16.79 1.09 5.14
CA THR A 117 -16.04 2.35 5.10
C THR A 117 -16.63 3.31 4.07
N LEU A 118 -16.90 2.84 2.85
CA LEU A 118 -17.44 3.67 1.76
C LEU A 118 -18.82 4.25 2.07
N VAL A 119 -19.68 3.51 2.78
CA VAL A 119 -21.05 3.95 3.10
C VAL A 119 -21.09 4.83 4.34
N ILE A 120 -20.30 4.52 5.37
CA ILE A 120 -20.36 5.25 6.65
C ILE A 120 -19.79 6.66 6.53
N ILE A 121 -18.77 6.89 5.71
CA ILE A 121 -18.18 8.24 5.52
C ILE A 121 -19.25 9.28 5.12
N PRO A 122 -20.00 9.13 4.00
CA PRO A 122 -21.01 10.10 3.62
C PRO A 122 -22.20 10.13 4.59
N LEU A 123 -22.57 8.99 5.19
CA LEU A 123 -23.70 8.91 6.12
C LEU A 123 -23.44 9.68 7.43
N THR A 124 -22.20 9.67 7.90
CA THR A 124 -21.79 10.35 9.14
C THR A 124 -21.26 11.76 8.90
N TYR A 125 -21.11 12.17 7.64
CA TYR A 125 -20.44 13.40 7.23
C TYR A 125 -19.04 13.57 7.86
N ASN A 126 -18.39 12.46 8.23
CA ASN A 126 -17.10 12.46 8.91
C ASN A 126 -16.24 11.27 8.46
N ILE A 127 -15.11 11.59 7.84
CA ILE A 127 -14.15 10.60 7.32
C ILE A 127 -13.59 9.74 8.46
N ALA A 128 -13.31 10.32 9.63
CA ALA A 128 -12.70 9.61 10.75
C ALA A 128 -13.61 8.49 11.27
N TYR A 129 -14.91 8.75 11.43
CA TYR A 129 -15.86 7.73 11.90
C TYR A 129 -16.03 6.59 10.88
N GLY A 130 -16.03 6.90 9.58
CA GLY A 130 -16.08 5.89 8.54
C GLY A 130 -14.85 4.98 8.52
N VAL A 131 -13.64 5.54 8.62
CA VAL A 131 -12.40 4.76 8.68
C VAL A 131 -12.34 3.90 9.95
N ILE A 132 -12.74 4.44 11.11
CA ILE A 132 -12.80 3.67 12.36
C ILE A 132 -13.77 2.49 12.24
N ALA A 133 -14.96 2.70 11.67
CA ALA A 133 -15.93 1.62 11.46
C ALA A 133 -15.38 0.52 10.56
N GLY A 134 -14.68 0.88 9.48
CA GLY A 134 -13.98 -0.04 8.61
C GLY A 134 -12.93 -0.88 9.33
N ILE A 135 -12.02 -0.23 10.06
CA ILE A 135 -10.95 -0.90 10.81
C ILE A 135 -11.54 -1.86 11.86
N ILE A 136 -12.55 -1.43 12.62
CA ILE A 136 -13.21 -2.29 13.62
C ILE A 136 -13.87 -3.50 12.94
N SER A 137 -14.55 -3.28 11.81
CA SER A 137 -15.16 -4.38 11.04
C SER A 137 -14.11 -5.39 10.58
N TYR A 138 -12.97 -4.92 10.07
CA TYR A 138 -11.86 -5.78 9.65
C TYR A 138 -11.30 -6.59 10.83
N LEU A 139 -11.03 -5.93 11.96
CA LEU A 139 -10.54 -6.57 13.18
C LEU A 139 -11.52 -7.62 13.73
N LEU A 140 -12.82 -7.35 13.68
CA LEU A 140 -13.83 -8.31 14.13
C LEU A 140 -13.88 -9.53 13.20
N ILE A 141 -14.00 -9.33 11.89
CA ILE A 141 -14.16 -10.44 10.94
C ILE A 141 -12.90 -11.30 10.88
N ASN A 142 -11.74 -10.69 10.60
CA ASN A 142 -10.49 -11.43 10.49
C ASN A 142 -9.97 -11.89 11.86
N GLY A 143 -10.17 -11.10 12.92
CA GLY A 143 -9.78 -11.49 14.27
C GLY A 143 -10.58 -12.68 14.81
N ILE A 144 -11.90 -12.72 14.59
CA ILE A 144 -12.73 -13.86 14.98
C ILE A 144 -12.36 -15.10 14.16
N ALA A 145 -12.14 -14.94 12.84
CA ALA A 145 -11.69 -16.04 11.99
C ALA A 145 -10.35 -16.64 12.48
N LEU A 146 -9.39 -15.80 12.85
CA LEU A 146 -8.11 -16.24 13.42
C LEU A 146 -8.28 -16.92 14.78
N ALA A 147 -9.13 -16.37 15.66
CA ALA A 147 -9.40 -16.95 16.97
C ALA A 147 -10.06 -18.34 16.85
N LEU A 148 -11.05 -18.48 15.96
CA LEU A 148 -11.70 -19.76 15.67
C LEU A 148 -10.72 -20.77 15.09
N ARG A 149 -9.85 -20.36 14.15
CA ARG A 149 -8.79 -21.23 13.59
C ARG A 149 -7.86 -21.73 14.70
N LYS A 150 -7.41 -20.84 15.59
CA LYS A 150 -6.51 -21.17 16.69
C LYS A 150 -7.18 -22.09 17.71
N ALA A 151 -8.45 -21.85 18.04
CA ALA A 151 -9.22 -22.69 18.97
C ALA A 151 -9.58 -24.06 18.37
N SER A 152 -9.82 -24.13 17.06
CA SER A 152 -10.23 -25.34 16.34
C SER A 152 -9.05 -26.22 15.88
N GLY A 153 -7.81 -25.77 16.09
CA GLY A 153 -6.61 -26.46 15.62
C GLY A 153 -6.56 -26.61 14.10
N GLY A 154 -7.19 -25.69 13.37
CA GLY A 154 -7.28 -25.73 11.89
C GLY A 154 -8.45 -26.54 11.31
N ARG A 155 -9.41 -27.03 12.11
CA ARG A 155 -10.57 -27.77 11.57
C ARG A 155 -11.66 -26.88 10.96
N VAL A 156 -11.79 -25.64 11.42
CA VAL A 156 -12.74 -24.66 10.89
C VAL A 156 -11.95 -23.53 10.25
N ILE A 157 -12.08 -23.41 8.93
CA ILE A 157 -11.40 -22.41 8.11
C ILE A 157 -12.51 -21.66 7.36
N PRO A 158 -12.47 -20.32 7.29
CA PRO A 158 -13.38 -19.57 6.44
C PRO A 158 -13.25 -20.02 4.98
N PRO A 159 -14.35 -20.05 4.21
CA PRO A 159 -14.28 -20.27 2.76
C PRO A 159 -13.29 -19.29 2.11
N ASN A 160 -12.53 -19.76 1.11
CA ASN A 160 -11.56 -18.99 0.32
C ASN A 160 -10.38 -18.35 1.07
N TYR A 161 -10.13 -18.72 2.34
CA TYR A 161 -9.04 -18.12 3.11
C TYR A 161 -7.65 -18.30 2.48
N TYR A 162 -7.34 -19.44 1.87
CA TYR A 162 -5.99 -19.68 1.31
C TYR A 162 -5.81 -19.18 -0.13
N GLU A 163 -6.90 -18.96 -0.86
CA GLU A 163 -6.87 -18.58 -2.27
C GLU A 163 -6.89 -17.06 -2.43
N ASP A 164 -7.72 -16.37 -1.64
CA ASP A 164 -8.00 -14.95 -1.84
C ASP A 164 -7.48 -14.05 -0.71
N SER A 165 -7.07 -14.58 0.47
CA SER A 165 -6.60 -13.69 1.55
C SER A 165 -5.23 -13.11 1.24
N GLU A 166 -5.09 -11.77 1.29
CA GLU A 166 -3.77 -11.14 1.26
C GLU A 166 -3.02 -11.48 2.56
N GLU A 167 -1.95 -12.28 2.45
CA GLU A 167 -1.20 -12.70 3.62
C GLU A 167 -0.35 -11.52 4.13
N TRP A 168 -0.62 -11.11 5.37
CA TRP A 168 0.12 -10.02 5.99
C TRP A 168 1.56 -10.46 6.31
N VAL A 169 2.51 -10.02 5.48
CA VAL A 169 3.94 -10.28 5.64
C VAL A 169 4.67 -9.02 6.16
N VAL A 170 5.61 -9.22 7.09
CA VAL A 170 6.51 -8.14 7.54
C VAL A 170 7.70 -8.10 6.59
N PRO A 171 7.92 -6.99 5.87
CA PRO A 171 9.01 -6.90 4.90
C PRO A 171 10.39 -7.17 5.53
N PRO A 172 11.28 -7.88 4.83
CA PRO A 172 12.66 -8.06 5.28
C PRO A 172 13.37 -6.70 5.36
N GLY A 173 14.07 -6.44 6.46
CA GLY A 173 14.73 -5.14 6.71
C GLY A 173 13.88 -4.08 7.42
N SER A 174 12.59 -4.37 7.70
CA SER A 174 11.76 -3.50 8.55
C SER A 174 12.28 -3.45 9.99
N MET A 175 12.42 -2.24 10.55
CA MET A 175 12.76 -2.03 11.97
C MET A 175 11.54 -2.35 12.85
N VAL A 176 11.26 -3.64 13.04
CA VAL A 176 10.24 -4.07 14.00
C VAL A 176 10.78 -3.97 15.43
N PRO A 177 9.96 -3.49 16.39
CA PRO A 177 10.36 -3.49 17.79
C PRO A 177 10.76 -4.88 18.27
N ALA A 178 11.77 -4.96 19.15
CA ALA A 178 12.30 -6.24 19.63
C ALA A 178 11.21 -7.18 20.21
N TRP A 179 10.18 -6.62 20.85
CA TRP A 179 9.07 -7.38 21.39
C TRP A 179 8.22 -8.08 20.32
N VAL A 180 8.11 -7.51 19.11
CA VAL A 180 7.38 -8.11 17.98
C VAL A 180 8.12 -9.34 17.45
N ASN A 181 9.45 -9.25 17.32
CA ASN A 181 10.29 -10.39 16.91
C ASN A 181 10.23 -11.55 17.90
N ILE A 182 10.20 -11.24 19.20
CA ILE A 182 10.09 -12.24 20.27
C ILE A 182 8.73 -12.94 20.21
N LEU A 183 7.65 -12.20 19.94
CA LEU A 183 6.29 -12.73 19.88
C LEU A 183 6.05 -13.59 18.64
N LEU A 184 6.66 -13.24 17.51
CA LEU A 184 6.53 -13.95 16.23
C LEU A 184 7.44 -15.18 16.10
N ARG A 185 8.35 -15.46 17.04
CA ARG A 185 9.28 -16.62 17.01
C ARG A 185 9.95 -16.81 15.63
N ARG A 186 10.40 -15.73 14.98
CA ARG A 186 11.14 -15.82 13.72
C ARG A 186 12.41 -16.64 13.92
N LYS A 187 12.58 -17.72 13.16
CA LYS A 187 13.90 -18.35 12.98
C LYS A 187 14.72 -17.45 12.04
N PRO A 188 16.02 -17.26 12.28
CA PRO A 188 16.89 -16.39 11.47
C PRO A 188 17.21 -16.95 10.06
N THR A 189 16.37 -17.81 9.50
CA THR A 189 16.53 -18.37 8.14
C THR A 189 15.84 -17.52 7.08
N ASP A 190 14.93 -16.61 7.45
CA ASP A 190 14.30 -15.66 6.52
C ASP A 190 15.17 -14.41 6.26
N GLN A 191 16.42 -14.39 6.75
CA GLN A 191 17.31 -13.22 6.75
C GLN A 191 18.45 -13.24 5.70
N GLY A 192 18.45 -14.18 4.76
CA GLY A 192 19.44 -14.14 3.68
C GLY A 192 19.30 -15.30 2.73
N GLU A 193 18.62 -15.05 1.61
CA GLU A 193 18.89 -15.62 0.28
C GLU A 193 17.85 -15.01 -0.69
N GLU A 194 17.97 -13.70 -0.89
CA GLU A 194 17.53 -13.11 -2.16
C GLU A 194 18.51 -13.59 -3.23
N GLU A 195 18.23 -14.73 -3.85
CA GLU A 195 18.79 -15.00 -5.17
C GLU A 195 18.19 -13.97 -6.12
N LYS A 196 19.02 -12.99 -6.50
CA LYS A 196 18.65 -12.03 -7.54
C LYS A 196 18.19 -12.81 -8.78
N PRO A 197 17.16 -12.37 -9.51
CA PRO A 197 16.66 -13.09 -10.68
C PRO A 197 17.75 -13.44 -11.70
N ALA A 198 18.80 -12.61 -11.83
CA ALA A 198 19.96 -12.89 -12.67
C ALA A 198 20.84 -14.07 -12.18
N GLU A 199 20.94 -14.28 -10.87
CA GLU A 199 21.71 -15.36 -10.25
C GLU A 199 20.93 -16.69 -10.32
N PHE A 200 19.59 -16.63 -10.26
CA PHE A 200 18.71 -17.76 -10.50
C PHE A 200 18.71 -18.19 -11.98
N GLU A 201 18.76 -17.25 -12.93
CA GLU A 201 18.96 -17.55 -14.36
C GLU A 201 20.31 -18.23 -14.64
N GLU A 202 21.38 -17.81 -13.95
CA GLU A 202 22.69 -18.44 -14.05
C GLU A 202 22.68 -19.88 -13.52
N LYS A 203 21.97 -20.13 -12.40
CA LYS A 203 21.77 -21.49 -11.86
C LYS A 203 20.91 -22.38 -12.77
N ILE A 204 19.86 -21.84 -13.40
CA ILE A 204 19.08 -22.55 -14.43
C ILE A 204 19.97 -22.96 -15.61
N SER A 205 20.89 -22.08 -16.02
CA SER A 205 21.84 -22.37 -17.10
C SER A 205 22.92 -23.38 -16.72
N ALA A 206 23.29 -23.47 -15.45
CA ALA A 206 24.33 -24.38 -14.95
C ALA A 206 23.79 -25.77 -14.58
N GLU A 207 22.59 -25.88 -14.01
CA GLU A 207 22.05 -27.12 -13.40
C GLU A 207 20.90 -27.75 -14.20
N GLY A 208 20.34 -27.03 -15.17
CA GLY A 208 19.29 -27.51 -16.05
C GLY A 208 17.88 -27.48 -15.41
N PRO A 209 16.83 -27.29 -16.23
CA PRO A 209 15.48 -26.96 -15.75
C PRO A 209 14.77 -28.09 -14.98
N SER A 210 15.19 -29.35 -15.13
CA SER A 210 14.54 -30.50 -14.51
C SER A 210 14.83 -30.63 -13.01
N ARG A 211 16.04 -30.29 -12.55
CA ARG A 211 16.40 -30.44 -11.12
C ARG A 211 15.82 -29.35 -10.22
N LEU A 212 15.78 -28.11 -10.69
CA LEU A 212 15.21 -26.97 -9.93
C LEU A 212 13.69 -27.03 -9.81
N SER A 213 13.00 -27.72 -10.73
CA SER A 213 11.55 -27.92 -10.68
C SER A 213 11.09 -28.85 -9.55
N GLU A 214 11.96 -29.75 -9.08
CA GLU A 214 11.68 -30.64 -7.94
C GLU A 214 11.90 -29.92 -6.59
N GLU A 215 12.79 -28.92 -6.55
CA GLU A 215 13.20 -28.25 -5.32
C GLU A 215 12.37 -27.00 -5.00
N ASN A 216 11.90 -26.25 -6.01
CA ASN A 216 11.06 -25.07 -5.77
C ASN A 216 10.09 -24.75 -6.95
N PRO A 217 8.92 -25.43 -7.03
CA PRO A 217 8.01 -25.33 -8.17
C PRO A 217 7.31 -23.97 -8.32
N GLU A 218 7.19 -23.17 -7.25
CA GLU A 218 6.57 -21.84 -7.32
C GLU A 218 7.46 -20.81 -8.02
N LYS A 219 8.78 -20.82 -7.76
CA LYS A 219 9.73 -19.87 -8.40
C LYS A 219 9.87 -20.11 -9.91
N THR A 220 9.86 -21.36 -10.37
CA THR A 220 9.96 -21.68 -11.81
C THR A 220 8.75 -21.16 -12.60
N ARG A 221 7.56 -21.10 -11.98
CA ARG A 221 6.31 -20.68 -12.62
C ARG A 221 6.24 -19.17 -12.88
N ILE A 222 6.94 -18.36 -12.09
CA ILE A 222 6.96 -16.90 -12.23
C ILE A 222 7.77 -16.45 -13.46
N ILE A 223 8.76 -17.25 -13.88
CA ILE A 223 9.69 -16.90 -14.97
C ILE A 223 9.21 -17.45 -16.32
N ASN A 224 8.48 -18.58 -16.32
CA ASN A 224 7.90 -19.16 -17.55
C ASN A 224 6.37 -19.32 -17.43
N PRO A 225 5.62 -18.21 -17.57
CA PRO A 225 4.17 -18.24 -17.59
C PRO A 225 3.69 -18.70 -18.97
N ASN A 226 3.77 -20.01 -19.25
CA ASN A 226 3.03 -20.60 -20.36
C ASN A 226 1.56 -20.81 -19.96
#